data_AF-A0A820BYQ7-F1
#
_entry.id   AF-A0A820BYQ7-F1
#
_cell.length_a   1.000
_cell.length_b   1.000
_cell.length_c   1.000
_cell.angle_alpha   90.00
_cell.angle_beta   90.00
_cell.angle_gamma   90.00
#
_symmetry.space_group_name_H-M   'P 1'
#
loop_
_entity.id
_entity.type
_entity.pdbx_description
1 polymer ?
#
loop_
_entity_poly.entity_id
_entity_poly.type
_entity_poly.pdbx_seq_one_letter_code
_entity_poly.pdbx_strand_id
1 'polypeptide(L)'
;MQLLIILLVGFITIVHGVHFRGGTITWRPLNNTPSGSTAAVQVRERWSWNRITYPCTDATIASYGTLASNTYTYVQCYTGSCGSWTNMDIATNCTDYSAALIVSSGEHYETKTIPLNISFSVGFVSGNWLTNLVIGGNNQGWSVVCRINTNLRPDGYINSSPIAVSLPIVYKQVYIPQVHVVQMSDFDGTDILRCRWATSSGNINGADECDGVCNGIPGASLIYNNCTLVFTLTNPGVYAAAALQIEDYYSSSSTTPMSSVPIQFLFYGYAAPTASCTTPPAIIGNLPNRACIGTPVGSNVTQYIIVQVYCPGHAITD
;
A
#
# COMPACT_ATOMS: atom_id res chain seq x y z
N MET A 1 -17.14 -23.04 57.84
CA MET A 1 -15.80 -22.83 57.28
C MET A 1 -15.94 -22.83 55.77
N GLN A 2 -16.22 -21.66 55.20
CA GLN A 2 -16.52 -21.48 53.77
C GLN A 2 -15.20 -21.32 52.99
N LEU A 3 -14.97 -22.20 52.03
CA LEU A 3 -13.85 -22.15 51.09
C LEU A 3 -14.17 -21.08 50.02
N LEU A 4 -13.36 -20.02 49.95
CA LEU A 4 -13.42 -19.02 48.89
C LEU A 4 -12.56 -19.52 47.72
N ILE A 5 -13.19 -19.94 46.62
CA ILE A 5 -12.52 -20.23 45.36
C ILE A 5 -12.31 -18.90 44.63
N ILE A 6 -11.08 -18.41 44.58
CA ILE A 6 -10.71 -17.27 43.73
C ILE A 6 -10.54 -17.80 42.30
N LEU A 7 -11.55 -17.57 41.46
CA LEU A 7 -11.48 -17.80 40.02
C LEU A 7 -10.59 -16.72 39.39
N LEU A 8 -9.32 -17.04 39.18
CA LEU A 8 -8.42 -16.22 38.37
C LEU A 8 -8.87 -16.36 36.90
N VAL A 9 -9.78 -15.49 36.47
CA VAL A 9 -10.05 -15.28 35.03
C VAL A 9 -8.82 -14.58 34.48
N GLY A 10 -7.81 -15.37 34.13
CA GLY A 10 -6.72 -14.91 33.30
C GLY A 10 -7.34 -14.41 32.00
N PHE A 11 -7.25 -13.10 31.77
CA PHE A 11 -7.35 -12.56 30.43
C PHE A 11 -6.26 -13.28 29.61
N ILE A 12 -6.67 -14.30 28.86
CA ILE A 12 -5.86 -14.80 27.76
C ILE A 12 -5.93 -13.68 26.72
N THR A 13 -5.04 -12.69 26.84
CA THR A 13 -4.68 -11.89 25.67
C THR A 13 -4.01 -12.86 24.73
N ILE A 14 -4.76 -13.42 23.79
CA ILE A 14 -4.15 -14.03 22.61
C ILE A 14 -3.42 -12.88 21.91
N VAL A 15 -2.13 -12.72 22.20
CA VAL A 15 -1.27 -11.75 21.49
C VAL A 15 -0.97 -12.35 20.13
N HIS A 16 -1.95 -12.31 19.23
CA HIS A 16 -1.76 -12.58 17.81
C HIS A 16 -2.23 -11.36 17.04
N GLY A 17 -1.27 -10.48 16.75
CA GLY A 17 -1.48 -9.21 16.09
C GLY A 17 -0.38 -8.92 15.08
N VAL A 18 -0.07 -9.85 14.17
CA VAL A 18 0.82 -9.58 13.02
C VAL A 18 0.02 -9.72 11.76
N HIS A 19 -0.69 -8.65 11.43
CA HIS A 19 -1.76 -8.73 10.45
C HIS A 19 -1.49 -7.88 9.24
N PHE A 20 -1.01 -6.67 9.43
CA PHE A 20 -0.85 -5.74 8.32
C PHE A 20 0.47 -5.95 7.58
N ARG A 21 0.40 -5.96 6.24
CA ARG A 21 1.55 -6.08 5.35
C ARG A 21 1.67 -4.95 4.35
N GLY A 22 0.68 -4.07 4.28
CA GLY A 22 0.66 -2.96 3.35
C GLY A 22 -0.74 -2.66 2.84
N GLY A 23 -0.87 -1.52 2.18
CA GLY A 23 -2.13 -1.07 1.64
C GLY A 23 -2.04 0.28 0.96
N THR A 24 -3.14 0.65 0.32
CA THR A 24 -3.30 1.92 -0.38
C THR A 24 -4.78 2.29 -0.45
N ILE A 25 -5.05 3.59 -0.53
CA ILE A 25 -6.38 4.16 -0.80
C ILE A 25 -6.19 5.15 -1.95
N THR A 26 -6.99 5.02 -2.99
CA THR A 26 -6.99 5.94 -4.15
C THR A 26 -8.42 6.37 -4.46
N TRP A 27 -8.60 7.44 -5.20
CA TRP A 27 -9.92 7.93 -5.56
C TRP A 27 -9.93 8.58 -6.94
N ARG A 28 -11.10 8.59 -7.58
CA ARG A 28 -11.31 9.35 -8.82
C ARG A 28 -12.76 9.79 -8.97
N PRO A 29 -13.03 10.94 -9.59
CA PRO A 29 -14.37 11.29 -10.00
C PRO A 29 -14.82 10.33 -11.13
N LEU A 30 -16.08 9.88 -11.09
CA LEU A 30 -16.69 9.13 -12.20
C LEU A 30 -17.05 10.05 -13.37
N ASN A 31 -17.24 11.34 -13.09
CA ASN A 31 -17.36 12.41 -14.06
C ASN A 31 -16.54 13.59 -13.53
N ASN A 32 -15.50 13.98 -14.27
CA ASN A 32 -14.58 15.06 -13.89
C ASN A 32 -15.12 16.47 -14.24
N THR A 33 -16.27 16.59 -14.91
CA THR A 33 -17.00 17.86 -15.13
C THR A 33 -18.46 17.74 -14.70
N PRO A 34 -18.77 17.52 -13.41
CA PRO A 34 -20.14 17.43 -12.96
C PRO A 34 -20.84 18.79 -13.06
N SER A 35 -22.11 18.79 -13.49
CA SER A 35 -22.93 20.00 -13.65
C SER A 35 -23.71 20.42 -12.40
N GLY A 36 -23.63 19.64 -11.31
CA GLY A 36 -24.35 19.86 -10.05
C GLY A 36 -23.47 20.42 -8.93
N SER A 37 -23.94 20.30 -7.69
CA SER A 37 -23.19 20.68 -6.48
C SER A 37 -22.36 19.55 -5.86
N THR A 38 -22.43 18.34 -6.44
CA THR A 38 -21.73 17.14 -5.98
C THR A 38 -21.07 16.40 -7.14
N ALA A 39 -20.05 15.61 -6.81
CA ALA A 39 -19.42 14.63 -7.69
C ALA A 39 -19.65 13.21 -7.14
N ALA A 40 -19.87 12.25 -8.04
CA ALA A 40 -19.75 10.84 -7.72
C ALA A 40 -18.26 10.48 -7.76
N VAL A 41 -17.69 10.12 -6.61
CA VAL A 41 -16.27 9.78 -6.45
C VAL A 41 -16.17 8.30 -6.12
N GLN A 42 -15.48 7.55 -6.97
CA GLN A 42 -15.12 6.17 -6.69
C GLN A 42 -13.86 6.16 -5.84
N VAL A 43 -13.96 5.60 -4.64
CA VAL A 43 -12.82 5.34 -3.77
C VAL A 43 -12.49 3.86 -3.87
N ARG A 44 -11.20 3.57 -4.01
CA ARG A 44 -10.64 2.22 -4.05
C ARG A 44 -9.71 2.05 -2.86
N GLU A 45 -9.87 0.96 -2.14
CA GLU A 45 -8.93 0.51 -1.14
C GLU A 45 -8.34 -0.84 -1.55
N ARG A 46 -7.08 -1.06 -1.19
CA ARG A 46 -6.41 -2.35 -1.32
C ARG A 46 -5.63 -2.61 -0.05
N TRP A 47 -5.83 -3.77 0.54
CA TRP A 47 -5.19 -4.18 1.77
C TRP A 47 -4.48 -5.51 1.59
N SER A 48 -3.33 -5.65 2.24
CA SER A 48 -2.59 -6.90 2.29
C SER A 48 -2.36 -7.32 3.73
N TRP A 49 -2.74 -8.56 3.99
CA TRP A 49 -2.85 -9.10 5.32
C TRP A 49 -2.03 -10.38 5.49
N ASN A 50 -1.81 -10.78 6.74
CA ASN A 50 -1.33 -12.10 7.08
C ASN A 50 -2.37 -13.16 6.69
N ARG A 51 -1.97 -14.06 5.81
CA ARG A 51 -2.85 -15.11 5.29
C ARG A 51 -3.35 -16.09 6.35
N ILE A 52 -2.62 -16.32 7.43
CA ILE A 52 -3.06 -17.21 8.50
C ILE A 52 -4.27 -16.59 9.22
N THR A 53 -4.27 -15.27 9.39
CA THR A 53 -5.36 -14.55 10.07
C THR A 53 -6.51 -14.22 9.14
N TYR A 54 -6.21 -13.86 7.89
CA TYR A 54 -7.20 -13.56 6.86
C TYR A 54 -6.97 -14.49 5.66
N PRO A 55 -7.46 -15.74 5.71
CA PRO A 55 -7.20 -16.73 4.69
C PRO A 55 -7.81 -16.34 3.35
N CYS A 56 -7.00 -16.46 2.31
CA CYS A 56 -7.48 -16.46 0.94
C CYS A 56 -6.95 -17.68 0.19
N THR A 57 -7.82 -18.20 -0.67
CA THR A 57 -7.60 -19.37 -1.53
C THR A 57 -8.21 -19.11 -2.90
N ASP A 58 -7.93 -19.97 -3.89
CA ASP A 58 -8.57 -19.88 -5.21
C ASP A 58 -10.10 -19.93 -5.12
N ALA A 59 -10.64 -20.72 -4.19
CA ALA A 59 -12.09 -20.79 -3.94
C ALA A 59 -12.64 -19.49 -3.34
N THR A 60 -11.87 -18.82 -2.47
CA THR A 60 -12.23 -17.49 -1.93
C THR A 60 -12.30 -16.46 -3.06
N ILE A 61 -11.31 -16.44 -3.95
CA ILE A 61 -11.28 -15.53 -5.11
C ILE A 61 -12.47 -15.81 -6.03
N ALA A 62 -12.69 -17.08 -6.40
CA ALA A 62 -13.76 -17.48 -7.31
C ALA A 62 -15.18 -17.17 -6.80
N SER A 63 -15.36 -17.13 -5.47
CA SER A 63 -16.63 -16.81 -4.83
C SER A 63 -16.80 -15.35 -4.42
N TYR A 64 -15.82 -14.49 -4.73
CA TYR A 64 -15.75 -13.10 -4.24
C TYR A 64 -15.82 -13.02 -2.69
N GLY A 65 -15.18 -13.97 -2.02
CA GLY A 65 -15.10 -13.99 -0.56
C GLY A 65 -14.31 -12.79 -0.01
N THR A 66 -14.76 -12.28 1.14
CA THR A 66 -14.19 -11.07 1.75
C THR A 66 -13.07 -11.38 2.73
N LEU A 67 -12.09 -10.49 2.80
CA LEU A 67 -11.03 -10.43 3.80
C LEU A 67 -11.37 -9.35 4.82
N ALA A 68 -10.88 -9.53 6.04
CA ALA A 68 -10.96 -8.54 7.12
C ALA A 68 -12.38 -8.04 7.48
N SER A 69 -13.42 -8.78 7.08
CA SER A 69 -14.81 -8.48 7.45
C SER A 69 -14.99 -8.55 8.96
N ASN A 70 -15.15 -7.39 9.58
CA ASN A 70 -15.52 -7.26 10.98
C ASN A 70 -16.34 -5.96 11.16
N THR A 71 -17.21 -5.93 12.17
CA THR A 71 -18.27 -4.92 12.27
C THR A 71 -17.79 -3.54 12.76
N TYR A 72 -16.50 -3.29 12.94
CA TYR A 72 -16.01 -2.08 13.63
C TYR A 72 -14.72 -1.46 13.08
N THR A 73 -14.31 -1.79 11.85
CA THR A 73 -13.11 -1.20 11.24
C THR A 73 -13.45 -0.51 9.93
N TYR A 74 -13.09 0.77 9.82
CA TYR A 74 -13.52 1.61 8.70
C TYR A 74 -12.39 2.50 8.18
N VAL A 75 -12.46 2.80 6.88
CA VAL A 75 -11.90 4.03 6.33
C VAL A 75 -12.79 5.19 6.80
N GLN A 76 -12.23 6.05 7.65
CA GLN A 76 -12.91 7.18 8.26
C GLN A 76 -12.21 8.49 7.91
N CYS A 77 -12.92 9.61 8.09
CA CYS A 77 -12.34 10.93 7.89
C CYS A 77 -11.58 11.39 9.14
N TYR A 78 -10.40 12.00 8.93
CA TYR A 78 -9.55 12.52 10.00
C TYR A 78 -9.49 14.05 10.02
N THR A 79 -9.51 14.70 8.86
CA THR A 79 -9.30 16.15 8.74
C THR A 79 -10.11 16.77 7.60
N GLY A 80 -10.38 18.08 7.69
CA GLY A 80 -11.10 18.83 6.67
C GLY A 80 -12.62 18.68 6.78
N SER A 81 -13.30 18.61 5.64
CA SER A 81 -14.77 18.53 5.54
C SER A 81 -15.36 17.15 5.89
N CYS A 82 -15.07 16.63 7.09
CA CYS A 82 -15.48 15.27 7.49
C CYS A 82 -16.97 15.01 7.56
N GLY A 83 -17.82 16.05 7.70
CA GLY A 83 -19.27 15.90 7.61
C GLY A 83 -19.77 15.40 6.25
N SER A 84 -18.92 15.44 5.22
CA SER A 84 -19.21 14.93 3.87
C SER A 84 -18.80 13.47 3.66
N TRP A 85 -18.27 12.80 4.69
CA TRP A 85 -17.82 11.42 4.60
C TRP A 85 -18.71 10.48 5.41
N THR A 86 -19.13 9.39 4.77
CA THR A 86 -19.70 8.24 5.44
C THR A 86 -18.66 7.13 5.42
N ASN A 87 -18.37 6.57 6.60
CA ASN A 87 -17.42 5.47 6.78
C ASN A 87 -17.58 4.38 5.72
N MET A 88 -16.45 3.86 5.25
CA MET A 88 -16.37 2.73 4.32
C MET A 88 -15.78 1.55 5.09
N ASP A 89 -16.39 0.37 4.96
CA ASP A 89 -15.85 -0.87 5.53
C ASP A 89 -14.54 -1.22 4.84
N ILE A 90 -13.55 -1.67 5.62
CA ILE A 90 -12.23 -2.12 5.14
C ILE A 90 -12.26 -3.56 4.62
N ALA A 91 -13.43 -4.21 4.69
CA ALA A 91 -13.65 -5.52 4.12
C ALA A 91 -13.46 -5.49 2.60
N THR A 92 -12.44 -6.22 2.14
CA THR A 92 -12.10 -6.28 0.72
C THR A 92 -12.40 -7.64 0.12
N ASN A 93 -12.85 -7.70 -1.13
CA ASN A 93 -12.93 -8.97 -1.85
C ASN A 93 -11.52 -9.50 -2.10
N CYS A 94 -11.25 -10.77 -1.80
CA CYS A 94 -9.93 -11.32 -2.05
C CYS A 94 -9.63 -11.35 -3.56
N THR A 95 -8.48 -10.80 -3.94
CA THR A 95 -8.02 -10.78 -5.33
C THR A 95 -6.83 -11.71 -5.56
N ASP A 96 -6.01 -11.93 -4.54
CA ASP A 96 -4.77 -12.71 -4.66
C ASP A 96 -4.26 -13.17 -3.28
N TYR A 97 -3.39 -14.17 -3.31
CA TYR A 97 -2.67 -14.63 -2.13
C TYR A 97 -1.33 -15.26 -2.52
N SER A 98 -0.45 -15.38 -1.53
CA SER A 98 0.75 -16.18 -1.61
C SER A 98 0.89 -17.02 -0.34
N ALA A 99 0.89 -18.35 -0.51
CA ALA A 99 1.15 -19.27 0.59
C ALA A 99 2.60 -19.16 1.07
N ALA A 100 3.56 -19.03 0.15
CA ALA A 100 4.99 -18.89 0.44
C ALA A 100 5.29 -17.61 1.23
N LEU A 101 4.65 -16.49 0.86
CA LEU A 101 4.83 -15.20 1.53
C LEU A 101 3.89 -14.99 2.72
N ILE A 102 2.95 -15.91 2.94
CA ILE A 102 1.91 -15.83 3.97
C ILE A 102 1.16 -14.49 3.87
N VAL A 103 0.72 -14.15 2.65
CA VAL A 103 0.01 -12.91 2.31
C VAL A 103 -1.33 -13.24 1.67
N SER A 104 -2.38 -12.52 2.06
CA SER A 104 -3.62 -12.39 1.30
C SER A 104 -3.82 -10.93 0.95
N SER A 105 -4.29 -10.61 -0.24
CA SER A 105 -4.67 -9.26 -0.60
C SER A 105 -6.09 -9.20 -1.14
N GLY A 106 -6.74 -8.07 -0.92
CA GLY A 106 -8.05 -7.81 -1.48
C GLY A 106 -8.24 -6.35 -1.87
N GLU A 107 -9.27 -6.12 -2.67
CA GLU A 107 -9.70 -4.80 -3.09
C GLU A 107 -11.19 -4.58 -2.86
N HIS A 108 -11.54 -3.32 -2.65
CA HIS A 108 -12.91 -2.86 -2.56
C HIS A 108 -13.04 -1.49 -3.20
N TYR A 109 -14.16 -1.29 -3.87
CA TYR A 109 -14.52 -0.05 -4.56
C TYR A 109 -15.89 0.37 -4.06
N GLU A 110 -16.02 1.60 -3.61
CA GLU A 110 -17.31 2.18 -3.27
C GLU A 110 -17.41 3.60 -3.82
N THR A 111 -18.57 3.92 -4.38
CA THR A 111 -18.87 5.24 -4.92
C THR A 111 -19.54 6.08 -3.84
N LYS A 112 -18.95 7.23 -3.53
CA LYS A 112 -19.47 8.22 -2.59
C LYS A 112 -19.95 9.45 -3.35
N THR A 113 -21.05 10.05 -2.90
CA THR A 113 -21.51 11.36 -3.37
C THR A 113 -20.89 12.44 -2.49
N ILE A 114 -19.98 13.23 -3.06
CA ILE A 114 -19.18 14.21 -2.33
C ILE A 114 -19.48 15.62 -2.85
N PRO A 115 -19.70 16.64 -2.00
CA PRO A 115 -19.83 18.02 -2.45
C PRO A 115 -18.62 18.49 -3.29
N LEU A 116 -18.85 19.43 -4.20
CA LEU A 116 -17.78 20.09 -4.94
C LEU A 116 -17.05 21.12 -4.07
N ASN A 117 -15.83 21.48 -4.48
CA ASN A 117 -15.03 22.53 -3.86
C ASN A 117 -14.70 22.29 -2.38
N ILE A 118 -14.50 21.02 -2.01
CA ILE A 118 -14.04 20.65 -0.67
C ILE A 118 -12.83 19.75 -0.74
N SER A 119 -12.12 19.66 0.37
CA SER A 119 -11.04 18.69 0.57
C SER A 119 -11.07 18.15 1.98
N PHE A 120 -10.71 16.89 2.13
CA PHE A 120 -10.64 16.20 3.40
C PHE A 120 -9.76 14.98 3.26
N SER A 121 -9.25 14.48 4.38
CA SER A 121 -8.43 13.27 4.41
C SER A 121 -9.17 12.13 5.06
N VAL A 122 -9.17 10.99 4.37
CA VAL A 122 -9.73 9.73 4.85
C VAL A 122 -8.61 8.73 5.00
N GLY A 123 -8.77 7.78 5.90
CA GLY A 123 -7.79 6.73 6.05
C GLY A 123 -8.25 5.60 6.93
N PHE A 124 -7.41 4.59 7.01
CA PHE A 124 -7.54 3.55 8.00
C PHE A 124 -6.26 3.51 8.83
N VAL A 125 -6.45 3.57 10.14
CA VAL A 125 -5.38 3.58 11.14
C VAL A 125 -5.70 2.46 12.11
N SER A 126 -4.72 1.62 12.39
CA SER A 126 -4.88 0.52 13.34
C SER A 126 -3.54 0.11 13.91
N GLY A 127 -3.58 -0.75 14.92
CA GLY A 127 -2.39 -1.38 15.47
C GLY A 127 -1.89 -2.54 14.61
N ASN A 128 -0.84 -3.19 15.09
CA ASN A 128 -0.50 -4.57 14.72
C ASN A 128 0.06 -4.74 13.30
N TRP A 129 1.08 -3.94 12.98
CA TRP A 129 2.05 -4.31 11.95
C TRP A 129 2.64 -5.70 12.18
N LEU A 130 3.27 -6.25 11.15
CA LEU A 130 4.21 -7.36 11.31
C LEU A 130 5.27 -7.03 12.39
N THR A 131 5.55 -7.95 13.31
CA THR A 131 6.37 -7.69 14.51
C THR A 131 7.86 -7.55 14.21
N ASN A 132 8.35 -8.28 13.21
CA ASN A 132 9.76 -8.35 12.84
C ASN A 132 10.15 -7.23 11.84
N LEU A 133 9.86 -5.99 12.21
CA LEU A 133 10.22 -4.79 11.45
C LEU A 133 11.47 -4.13 12.02
N VAL A 134 12.32 -3.57 11.15
CA VAL A 134 13.48 -2.76 11.57
C VAL A 134 13.04 -1.48 12.31
N ILE A 135 11.96 -0.86 11.87
CA ILE A 135 11.32 0.32 12.48
C ILE A 135 9.81 0.05 12.51
N GLY A 136 9.13 0.41 13.61
CA GLY A 136 7.68 0.20 13.75
C GLY A 136 7.28 -1.23 14.15
N GLY A 137 8.23 -2.07 14.57
CA GLY A 137 7.93 -3.39 15.13
C GLY A 137 7.29 -3.32 16.52
N ASN A 138 6.92 -4.49 17.05
CA ASN A 138 6.35 -4.68 18.41
C ASN A 138 5.01 -3.98 18.67
N ASN A 139 3.96 -4.32 17.91
CA ASN A 139 2.58 -3.80 18.08
C ASN A 139 2.43 -2.28 17.86
N GLN A 140 3.39 -1.60 17.24
CA GLN A 140 3.14 -0.26 16.74
C GLN A 140 2.14 -0.32 15.58
N GLY A 141 1.40 0.78 15.41
CA GLY A 141 0.37 0.85 14.40
C GLY A 141 0.89 1.33 13.05
N TRP A 142 -0.05 1.34 12.12
CA TRP A 142 0.08 1.86 10.78
C TRP A 142 -1.00 2.89 10.58
N SER A 143 -0.69 3.85 9.71
CA SER A 143 -1.67 4.81 9.24
C SER A 143 -1.63 4.88 7.71
N VAL A 144 -2.75 4.67 7.05
CA VAL A 144 -2.89 4.77 5.59
C VAL A 144 -3.91 5.85 5.30
N VAL A 145 -3.42 7.06 5.03
CA VAL A 145 -4.25 8.26 4.83
C VAL A 145 -4.09 8.80 3.42
N CYS A 146 -5.24 9.11 2.82
CA CYS A 146 -5.45 9.66 1.49
C CYS A 146 -6.21 10.99 1.57
N ARG A 147 -5.85 11.97 0.75
CA ARG A 147 -6.60 13.22 0.60
C ARG A 147 -7.49 13.20 -0.64
N ILE A 148 -8.78 13.37 -0.41
CA ILE A 148 -9.80 13.57 -1.44
C ILE A 148 -9.99 15.08 -1.65
N ASN A 149 -10.03 15.51 -2.91
CA ASN A 149 -10.09 16.93 -3.26
C ASN A 149 -10.99 17.17 -4.48
N THR A 150 -12.18 17.70 -4.27
CA THR A 150 -13.16 17.98 -5.33
C THR A 150 -13.11 19.44 -5.82
N ASN A 151 -12.06 20.19 -5.47
CA ASN A 151 -11.82 21.50 -6.06
C ASN A 151 -11.47 21.34 -7.54
N LEU A 152 -11.97 22.27 -8.37
CA LEU A 152 -11.62 22.29 -9.78
C LEU A 152 -10.16 22.67 -9.97
N ARG A 153 -9.50 21.92 -10.86
CA ARG A 153 -8.20 22.23 -11.44
C ARG A 153 -8.30 23.52 -12.29
N PRO A 154 -7.17 24.16 -12.63
CA PRO A 154 -7.15 25.34 -13.51
C PRO A 154 -7.77 25.12 -14.90
N ASP A 155 -7.80 23.87 -15.38
CA ASP A 155 -8.43 23.49 -16.65
C ASP A 155 -9.95 23.21 -16.53
N GLY A 156 -10.52 23.35 -15.33
CA GLY A 156 -11.96 23.18 -15.08
C GLY A 156 -12.40 21.75 -14.80
N TYR A 157 -11.47 20.80 -14.68
CA TYR A 157 -11.76 19.40 -14.33
C TYR A 157 -11.53 19.12 -12.84
N ILE A 158 -12.24 18.13 -12.29
CA ILE A 158 -11.88 17.53 -11.00
C ILE A 158 -10.73 16.56 -11.24
N ASN A 159 -9.75 16.61 -10.34
CA ASN A 159 -8.59 15.74 -10.37
C ASN A 159 -8.94 14.26 -10.11
N SER A 160 -8.23 13.35 -10.75
CA SER A 160 -8.17 11.92 -10.39
C SER A 160 -6.89 11.67 -9.58
N SER A 161 -6.95 10.90 -8.49
CA SER A 161 -5.71 10.60 -7.76
C SER A 161 -4.82 9.63 -8.55
N PRO A 162 -3.48 9.68 -8.38
CA PRO A 162 -2.61 8.69 -8.98
C PRO A 162 -2.86 7.31 -8.38
N ILE A 163 -2.42 6.29 -9.10
CA ILE A 163 -2.42 4.90 -8.64
C ILE A 163 -0.97 4.43 -8.62
N ALA A 164 -0.59 3.79 -7.51
CA ALA A 164 0.62 3.00 -7.41
C ALA A 164 0.29 1.63 -6.84
N VAL A 165 0.94 0.60 -7.38
CA VAL A 165 0.80 -0.78 -6.91
C VAL A 165 2.19 -1.35 -6.71
N SER A 166 2.36 -2.06 -5.60
CA SER A 166 3.57 -2.81 -5.30
C SER A 166 3.18 -4.19 -4.78
N LEU A 167 4.11 -5.14 -4.85
CA LEU A 167 3.97 -6.38 -4.12
C LEU A 167 3.96 -6.06 -2.62
N PRO A 168 3.11 -6.73 -1.82
CA PRO A 168 3.06 -6.48 -0.38
C PRO A 168 4.40 -6.75 0.32
N ILE A 169 5.18 -7.70 -0.22
CA ILE A 169 6.53 -8.04 0.25
C ILE A 169 7.45 -8.18 -0.96
N VAL A 170 8.58 -7.45 -0.94
CA VAL A 170 9.62 -7.49 -1.97
C VAL A 170 10.92 -8.01 -1.35
N TYR A 171 11.46 -9.11 -1.89
CA TYR A 171 12.66 -9.75 -1.36
C TYR A 171 13.90 -9.06 -1.91
N LYS A 172 14.81 -8.69 -1.02
CA LYS A 172 16.06 -8.00 -1.35
C LYS A 172 17.20 -8.62 -0.56
N GLN A 173 18.30 -8.90 -1.26
CA GLN A 173 19.50 -9.41 -0.60
C GLN A 173 20.09 -8.30 0.29
N VAL A 174 20.51 -8.66 1.49
CA VAL A 174 21.16 -7.74 2.44
C VAL A 174 22.61 -7.44 2.04
N TYR A 175 23.16 -6.36 2.59
CA TYR A 175 24.53 -5.88 2.42
C TYR A 175 24.95 -5.47 1.00
N ILE A 176 24.00 -5.33 0.09
CA ILE A 176 24.24 -4.79 -1.25
C ILE A 176 23.34 -3.58 -1.51
N PRO A 177 23.79 -2.57 -2.28
CA PRO A 177 22.95 -1.48 -2.74
C PRO A 177 21.76 -2.00 -3.56
N GLN A 178 20.57 -1.51 -3.22
CA GLN A 178 19.32 -1.84 -3.87
C GLN A 178 18.73 -0.59 -4.50
N VAL A 179 18.15 -0.79 -5.68
CA VAL A 179 17.29 0.19 -6.35
C VAL A 179 15.91 -0.44 -6.51
N HIS A 180 14.88 0.28 -6.10
CA HIS A 180 13.48 -0.14 -6.29
C HIS A 180 12.64 1.05 -6.74
N VAL A 181 11.92 0.86 -7.84
CA VAL A 181 11.07 1.90 -8.41
C VAL A 181 9.61 1.54 -8.14
N VAL A 182 8.93 2.38 -7.37
CA VAL A 182 7.47 2.29 -7.23
C VAL A 182 6.84 2.80 -8.52
N GLN A 183 6.13 1.93 -9.23
CA GLN A 183 5.43 2.33 -10.44
C GLN A 183 4.21 3.17 -10.05
N MET A 184 4.05 4.29 -10.73
CA MET A 184 2.95 5.22 -10.54
C MET A 184 2.36 5.60 -11.90
N SER A 185 1.06 5.72 -11.95
CA SER A 185 0.31 6.15 -13.13
C SER A 185 -0.83 7.05 -12.69
N ASP A 186 -1.23 7.96 -13.56
CA ASP A 186 -2.39 8.81 -13.34
C ASP A 186 -3.28 8.83 -14.59
N PHE A 187 -4.58 9.04 -14.36
CA PHE A 187 -5.60 8.99 -15.38
C PHE A 187 -5.74 10.31 -16.16
N ASP A 188 -5.38 11.44 -15.56
CA ASP A 188 -5.56 12.76 -16.16
C ASP A 188 -4.44 13.10 -17.18
N GLY A 189 -3.36 12.29 -17.22
CA GLY A 189 -2.39 12.15 -18.32
C GLY A 189 -1.46 13.34 -18.57
N THR A 190 -1.78 14.50 -18.00
CA THR A 190 -0.97 15.73 -18.06
C THR A 190 -0.26 16.03 -16.73
N ASP A 191 -0.63 15.31 -15.67
CA ASP A 191 -0.18 15.58 -14.33
C ASP A 191 1.27 15.12 -14.11
N ILE A 192 1.98 15.88 -13.29
CA ILE A 192 3.33 15.55 -12.86
C ILE A 192 3.25 14.72 -11.59
N LEU A 193 3.68 13.47 -11.68
CA LEU A 193 3.71 12.57 -10.55
C LEU A 193 5.03 12.68 -9.77
N ARG A 194 4.91 12.74 -8.46
CA ARG A 194 6.01 12.69 -7.51
C ARG A 194 5.61 11.80 -6.35
N CYS A 195 6.56 11.49 -5.50
CA CYS A 195 6.25 10.94 -4.20
C CYS A 195 7.23 11.44 -3.17
N ARG A 196 6.83 11.29 -1.91
CA ARG A 196 7.63 11.61 -0.73
C ARG A 196 7.47 10.50 0.30
N TRP A 197 8.35 10.51 1.29
CA TRP A 197 8.10 9.77 2.52
C TRP A 197 6.81 10.26 3.17
N ALA A 198 6.01 9.32 3.65
CA ALA A 198 4.91 9.61 4.55
C ALA A 198 5.46 10.22 5.85
N THR A 199 4.70 11.12 6.46
CA THR A 199 5.11 11.85 7.67
C THR A 199 4.00 11.87 8.70
N SER A 200 4.36 11.98 9.98
CA SER A 200 3.38 12.03 11.07
C SER A 200 2.73 13.41 11.25
N SER A 201 3.34 14.47 10.72
CA SER A 201 2.83 15.84 10.80
C SER A 201 3.44 16.72 9.71
N GLY A 202 2.89 17.93 9.52
CA GLY A 202 3.42 18.92 8.57
C GLY A 202 3.17 18.58 7.09
N ASN A 203 2.28 17.61 6.81
CA ASN A 203 1.86 17.21 5.48
C ASN A 203 0.51 17.81 5.07
N ILE A 204 0.17 17.71 3.78
CA ILE A 204 -1.08 18.23 3.23
C ILE A 204 -2.32 17.44 3.69
N ASN A 205 -2.15 16.19 4.14
CA ASN A 205 -3.25 15.40 4.68
C ASN A 205 -3.67 15.88 6.08
N GLY A 206 -2.80 16.62 6.77
CA GLY A 206 -3.06 17.14 8.12
C GLY A 206 -3.20 16.05 9.18
N ALA A 207 -2.84 14.81 8.86
CA ALA A 207 -2.95 13.64 9.72
C ALA A 207 -1.63 12.86 9.68
N ASP A 208 -1.47 11.93 10.63
CA ASP A 208 -0.35 11.00 10.58
C ASP A 208 -0.53 10.05 9.39
N GLU A 209 0.49 9.91 8.53
CA GLU A 209 0.44 9.09 7.30
C GLU A 209 1.22 7.78 7.39
N CYS A 210 1.87 7.50 8.53
CA CYS A 210 2.77 6.35 8.66
C CYS A 210 2.81 5.72 10.06
N ASP A 211 2.37 6.43 11.09
CA ASP A 211 2.39 5.98 12.49
C ASP A 211 3.77 5.41 12.88
N GLY A 212 3.85 4.12 13.22
CA GLY A 212 5.10 3.50 13.66
C GLY A 212 6.19 3.33 12.59
N VAL A 213 5.87 3.48 11.29
CA VAL A 213 6.79 3.13 10.18
C VAL A 213 7.26 4.32 9.35
N CYS A 214 7.17 5.53 9.88
CA CYS A 214 7.72 6.71 9.23
C CYS A 214 9.24 6.53 8.98
N ASN A 215 9.67 6.69 7.73
CA ASN A 215 11.05 6.39 7.30
C ASN A 215 11.51 4.96 7.67
N GLY A 216 10.63 3.97 7.53
CA GLY A 216 10.84 2.58 7.98
C GLY A 216 11.97 1.79 7.30
N ILE A 217 12.73 2.42 6.40
CA ILE A 217 13.93 1.86 5.77
C ILE A 217 15.15 2.72 6.16
N PRO A 218 15.94 2.29 7.16
CA PRO A 218 17.08 3.08 7.62
C PRO A 218 18.09 3.39 6.52
N GLY A 219 18.50 4.65 6.41
CA GLY A 219 19.49 5.10 5.44
C GLY A 219 19.02 5.11 3.98
N ALA A 220 17.73 4.86 3.73
CA ALA A 220 17.18 4.96 2.38
C ALA A 220 17.12 6.41 1.90
N SER A 221 17.40 6.59 0.61
CA SER A 221 17.14 7.83 -0.11
C SER A 221 15.99 7.62 -1.08
N LEU A 222 15.20 8.67 -1.30
CA LEU A 222 14.08 8.68 -2.24
C LEU A 222 14.31 9.75 -3.31
N ILE A 223 14.25 9.33 -4.56
CA ILE A 223 14.22 10.25 -5.71
C ILE A 223 12.76 10.59 -5.98
N TYR A 224 12.33 11.75 -5.50
CA TYR A 224 10.93 12.19 -5.47
C TYR A 224 10.25 12.18 -6.85
N ASN A 225 10.94 12.58 -7.91
CA ASN A 225 10.35 12.76 -9.25
C ASN A 225 9.99 11.46 -9.98
N ASN A 226 10.49 10.30 -9.53
CA ASN A 226 10.25 9.02 -10.21
C ASN A 226 10.07 7.86 -9.24
N CYS A 227 9.90 8.15 -7.95
CA CYS A 227 9.68 7.19 -6.88
C CYS A 227 10.68 6.05 -6.82
N THR A 228 11.95 6.41 -7.00
CA THR A 228 13.05 5.47 -6.89
C THR A 228 13.64 5.50 -5.48
N LEU A 229 13.51 4.40 -4.77
CA LEU A 229 14.18 4.13 -3.51
C LEU A 229 15.59 3.58 -3.79
N VAL A 230 16.58 4.16 -3.13
CA VAL A 230 17.96 3.66 -3.12
C VAL A 230 18.36 3.41 -1.67
N PHE A 231 18.70 2.16 -1.33
CA PHE A 231 18.90 1.73 0.05
C PHE A 231 19.78 0.48 0.14
N THR A 232 20.23 0.14 1.35
CA THR A 232 20.88 -1.14 1.65
C THR A 232 20.24 -1.73 2.89
N LEU A 233 19.72 -2.94 2.78
CA LEU A 233 19.23 -3.68 3.97
C LEU A 233 20.42 -4.28 4.70
N THR A 234 20.44 -4.17 6.03
CA THR A 234 21.56 -4.61 6.86
C THR A 234 21.24 -5.79 7.77
N ASN A 235 19.97 -6.17 7.89
CA ASN A 235 19.53 -7.23 8.80
C ASN A 235 18.87 -8.36 8.00
N PRO A 236 19.50 -9.54 7.89
CA PRO A 236 18.86 -10.69 7.27
C PRO A 236 17.72 -11.21 8.16
N GLY A 237 16.66 -11.71 7.54
CA GLY A 237 15.51 -12.26 8.24
C GLY A 237 14.57 -11.21 8.84
N VAL A 238 14.76 -9.92 8.56
CA VAL A 238 13.96 -8.81 9.10
C VAL A 238 13.30 -8.03 7.96
N TYR A 239 12.15 -7.42 8.24
CA TYR A 239 11.41 -6.60 7.28
C TYR A 239 11.68 -5.11 7.47
N ALA A 240 11.72 -4.35 6.38
CA ALA A 240 11.72 -2.88 6.41
C ALA A 240 10.45 -2.38 5.73
N ALA A 241 9.72 -1.47 6.38
CA ALA A 241 8.48 -0.94 5.84
C ALA A 241 8.75 0.31 4.99
N ALA A 242 8.20 0.33 3.77
CA ALA A 242 8.11 1.53 2.96
C ALA A 242 6.75 2.17 3.20
N ALA A 243 6.73 3.42 3.65
CA ALA A 243 5.53 4.24 3.73
C ALA A 243 5.73 5.52 2.92
N LEU A 244 5.06 5.59 1.78
CA LEU A 244 5.18 6.69 0.82
C LEU A 244 3.82 7.33 0.57
N GLN A 245 3.86 8.59 0.18
CA GLN A 245 2.73 9.30 -0.40
C GLN A 245 3.05 9.56 -1.88
N ILE A 246 2.15 9.13 -2.76
CA ILE A 246 2.19 9.42 -4.19
C ILE A 246 1.30 10.64 -4.41
N GLU A 247 1.84 11.61 -5.12
CA GLU A 247 1.26 12.92 -5.28
C GLU A 247 1.27 13.31 -6.74
N ASP A 248 0.18 13.93 -7.17
CA ASP A 248 0.04 14.52 -8.49
C ASP A 248 0.02 16.04 -8.40
N TYR A 249 0.60 16.66 -9.42
CA TYR A 249 0.77 18.09 -9.50
C TYR A 249 0.31 18.55 -10.88
N TYR A 250 -0.51 19.60 -10.90
CA TYR A 250 -1.06 20.15 -12.15
C TYR A 250 0.03 20.52 -13.16
N SER A 251 1.19 20.98 -12.67
CA SER A 251 2.33 21.35 -13.49
C SER A 251 3.64 21.07 -12.76
N SER A 252 4.75 21.10 -13.50
CA SER A 252 6.09 20.95 -12.93
C SER A 252 6.45 22.09 -11.94
N SER A 253 5.83 23.25 -12.09
CA SER A 253 6.02 24.42 -11.21
C SER A 253 5.16 24.39 -9.95
N SER A 254 4.13 23.54 -9.91
CA SER A 254 3.23 23.45 -8.76
C SER A 254 3.97 22.94 -7.52
N THR A 255 3.77 23.64 -6.40
CA THR A 255 4.37 23.31 -5.09
C THR A 255 3.38 22.62 -4.14
N THR A 256 2.09 22.65 -4.46
CA THR A 256 1.03 21.98 -3.71
C THR A 256 0.44 20.86 -4.58
N PRO A 257 0.38 19.62 -4.08
CA PRO A 257 -0.22 18.53 -4.82
C PRO A 257 -1.75 18.63 -4.84
N MET A 258 -2.36 18.09 -5.88
CA MET A 258 -3.82 18.07 -6.03
C MET A 258 -4.44 16.94 -5.20
N SER A 259 -3.74 15.82 -5.12
CA SER A 259 -4.02 14.66 -4.27
C SER A 259 -2.74 14.11 -3.64
N SER A 260 -2.90 13.39 -2.54
CA SER A 260 -1.82 12.68 -1.85
C SER A 260 -2.39 11.34 -1.41
N VAL A 261 -1.93 10.25 -2.01
CA VAL A 261 -2.41 8.90 -1.77
C VAL A 261 -1.32 8.02 -1.16
N PRO A 262 -1.65 7.18 -0.18
CA PRO A 262 -0.67 6.36 0.50
C PRO A 262 -0.33 5.11 -0.32
N ILE A 263 0.92 4.66 -0.22
CA ILE A 263 1.29 3.28 -0.52
C ILE A 263 2.21 2.77 0.59
N GLN A 264 1.83 1.64 1.18
CA GLN A 264 2.63 0.94 2.18
C GLN A 264 2.88 -0.50 1.75
N PHE A 265 4.12 -0.95 1.89
CA PHE A 265 4.56 -2.31 1.56
C PHE A 265 5.87 -2.64 2.30
N LEU A 266 6.34 -3.87 2.17
CA LEU A 266 7.50 -4.38 2.90
C LEU A 266 8.65 -4.76 1.97
N PHE A 267 9.87 -4.53 2.42
CA PHE A 267 11.06 -5.23 1.94
C PHE A 267 11.46 -6.31 2.94
N TYR A 268 11.77 -7.51 2.45
CA TYR A 268 12.35 -8.57 3.27
C TYR A 268 13.83 -8.74 2.94
N GLY A 269 14.68 -8.64 3.96
CA GLY A 269 16.12 -8.86 3.83
C GLY A 269 16.46 -10.34 3.87
N TYR A 270 17.01 -10.90 2.79
CA TYR A 270 17.55 -12.27 2.80
C TYR A 270 19.07 -12.28 2.67
N ALA A 271 19.72 -13.26 3.31
CA ALA A 271 21.16 -13.47 3.18
C ALA A 271 21.49 -14.21 1.88
N ALA A 272 22.68 -13.93 1.33
CA ALA A 272 23.23 -14.73 0.23
C ALA A 272 23.24 -16.23 0.63
N PRO A 273 22.84 -17.16 -0.27
CA PRO A 273 22.79 -18.59 0.05
C PRO A 273 24.14 -19.16 0.49
N THR A 274 25.23 -18.68 -0.11
CA THR A 274 26.61 -19.07 0.21
C THR A 274 27.56 -17.89 0.02
N ALA A 275 28.76 -17.98 0.61
CA ALA A 275 29.80 -16.97 0.43
C ALA A 275 30.24 -16.79 -1.04
N SER A 276 30.03 -17.80 -1.89
CA SER A 276 30.34 -17.77 -3.33
C SER A 276 29.15 -17.39 -4.22
N CYS A 277 27.94 -17.26 -3.66
CA CYS A 277 26.70 -16.92 -4.37
C CYS A 277 26.16 -15.58 -3.88
N THR A 278 26.92 -14.50 -4.15
CA THR A 278 26.59 -13.15 -3.65
C THR A 278 25.83 -12.30 -4.65
N THR A 279 25.70 -12.74 -5.90
CA THR A 279 24.99 -12.01 -6.95
C THR A 279 23.53 -12.48 -7.01
N PRO A 280 22.54 -11.63 -6.71
CA PRO A 280 21.15 -12.02 -6.75
C PRO A 280 20.70 -12.31 -8.20
N PRO A 281 19.67 -13.16 -8.38
CA PRO A 281 19.09 -13.39 -9.70
C PRO A 281 18.52 -12.09 -10.28
N ALA A 282 18.57 -11.96 -11.61
CA ALA A 282 18.05 -10.80 -12.33
C ALA A 282 16.98 -11.22 -13.32
N ILE A 283 15.87 -10.47 -13.39
CA ILE A 283 14.90 -10.62 -14.47
C ILE A 283 15.49 -9.94 -15.72
N ILE A 284 15.71 -10.72 -16.78
CA ILE A 284 16.34 -10.29 -18.04
C ILE A 284 15.39 -10.46 -19.24
N GLY A 285 14.09 -10.43 -18.99
CA GLY A 285 13.06 -10.65 -20.01
C GLY A 285 13.13 -9.68 -21.19
N ASN A 286 12.39 -10.00 -22.26
CA ASN A 286 12.42 -9.26 -23.52
C ASN A 286 11.75 -7.88 -23.48
N LEU A 287 11.06 -7.54 -22.38
CA LEU A 287 10.41 -6.25 -22.22
C LEU A 287 11.42 -5.22 -21.68
N PRO A 288 11.50 -4.02 -22.28
CA PRO A 288 12.21 -2.92 -21.67
C PRO A 288 11.73 -2.68 -20.24
N ASN A 289 12.63 -2.22 -19.37
CA ASN A 289 12.26 -1.85 -18.02
C ASN A 289 11.15 -0.78 -18.06
N ARG A 290 10.04 -1.01 -17.35
CA ARG A 290 8.83 -0.16 -17.33
C ARG A 290 8.02 -0.13 -18.64
N ALA A 291 8.15 -1.14 -19.51
CA ALA A 291 7.29 -1.24 -20.68
C ALA A 291 5.82 -1.44 -20.27
N CYS A 292 4.91 -0.66 -20.86
CA CYS A 292 3.48 -0.87 -20.73
C CYS A 292 3.02 -1.96 -21.72
N ILE A 293 2.19 -2.89 -21.24
CA ILE A 293 1.52 -3.88 -22.09
C ILE A 293 0.05 -3.46 -22.20
N GLY A 294 -0.39 -3.12 -23.41
CA GLY A 294 -1.80 -2.86 -23.68
C GLY A 294 -2.59 -4.17 -23.66
N THR A 295 -3.57 -4.30 -22.77
CA THR A 295 -4.36 -5.52 -22.61
C THR A 295 -5.84 -5.20 -22.88
N PRO A 296 -6.46 -5.77 -23.93
CA PRO A 296 -7.87 -5.54 -24.19
C PRO A 296 -8.75 -6.11 -23.07
N VAL A 297 -9.86 -5.44 -22.78
CA VAL A 297 -10.83 -5.89 -21.77
C VAL A 297 -11.34 -7.28 -22.14
N GLY A 298 -11.33 -8.21 -21.18
CA GLY A 298 -11.79 -9.58 -21.35
C GLY A 298 -10.80 -10.51 -22.09
N SER A 299 -9.59 -10.05 -22.38
CA SER A 299 -8.55 -10.88 -23.01
C SER A 299 -7.58 -11.49 -21.99
N ASN A 300 -7.15 -12.72 -22.25
CA ASN A 300 -6.07 -13.34 -21.49
C ASN A 300 -4.72 -12.79 -21.97
N VAL A 301 -3.82 -12.55 -21.02
CA VAL A 301 -2.48 -12.05 -21.29
C VAL A 301 -1.50 -13.04 -20.71
N THR A 302 -0.65 -13.61 -21.56
CA THR A 302 0.43 -14.52 -21.16
C THR A 302 1.76 -13.80 -21.36
N GLN A 303 2.59 -13.80 -20.32
CA GLN A 303 3.93 -13.23 -20.35
C GLN A 303 4.93 -14.26 -19.84
N TYR A 304 6.13 -14.27 -20.42
CA TYR A 304 7.25 -15.10 -19.96
C TYR A 304 8.24 -14.21 -19.21
N ILE A 305 8.60 -14.63 -18.00
CA ILE A 305 9.67 -14.00 -17.23
C ILE A 305 10.92 -14.85 -17.41
N ILE A 306 11.97 -14.26 -17.96
CA ILE A 306 13.28 -14.90 -18.03
C ILE A 306 14.08 -14.41 -16.84
N VAL A 307 14.54 -15.33 -16.00
CA VAL A 307 15.38 -15.02 -14.85
C VAL A 307 16.77 -15.60 -15.07
N GLN A 308 17.78 -14.75 -14.99
CA GLN A 308 19.18 -15.14 -15.01
C GLN A 308 19.65 -15.46 -13.61
N VAL A 309 20.16 -16.68 -13.44
CA VAL A 309 20.80 -17.14 -12.20
C VAL A 309 22.32 -17.03 -12.38
N TYR A 310 22.97 -16.37 -11.43
CA TYR A 310 24.43 -16.19 -11.44
C TYR A 310 25.17 -17.20 -10.56
N CYS A 311 24.45 -18.10 -9.89
CA CYS A 311 24.99 -19.09 -8.99
C CYS A 311 24.87 -20.51 -9.59
N PRO A 312 26.00 -21.15 -9.97
CA PRO A 312 25.98 -22.51 -10.49
C PRO A 312 25.31 -23.50 -9.52
N GLY A 313 24.54 -24.45 -10.07
CA GLY A 313 23.89 -25.52 -9.30
C GLY A 313 22.69 -25.09 -8.46
N HIS A 314 22.28 -23.82 -8.51
CA HIS A 314 21.09 -23.33 -7.82
C HIS A 314 19.92 -23.20 -8.80
N ALA A 315 18.74 -23.61 -8.35
CA ALA A 315 17.49 -23.44 -9.08
C ALA A 315 16.65 -22.33 -8.44
N ILE A 316 15.87 -21.62 -9.25
CA ILE A 316 14.80 -20.76 -8.75
C ILE A 316 13.59 -21.66 -8.51
N THR A 317 13.03 -21.60 -7.31
CA THR A 317 11.78 -22.25 -6.96
C THR A 317 10.67 -21.21 -6.95
N ASP A 318 9.52 -21.56 -7.51
CA ASP A 318 8.24 -20.87 -7.31
C ASP A 318 7.70 -21.18 -5.90
#